data_AF-A0A349A594-F1
#
_entry.id   AF-A0A349A594-F1
#
_cell.length_a   1.000
_cell.length_b   1.000
_cell.length_c   1.000
_cell.angle_alpha   90.00
_cell.angle_beta   90.00
_cell.angle_gamma   90.00
#
_symmetry.space_group_name_H-M   'P 1'
#
loop_
_entity.id
_entity.type
_entity.pdbx_description
1 polymer ?
#
loop_
_entity_poly.entity_id
_entity_poly.type
_entity_poly.pdbx_seq_one_letter_code
_entity_poly.pdbx_strand_id
1 'polypeptide(L)'
;MTLHQAELLLNISTTIAAFETLDEMLGTLVAITTRELKADRGTVFLNDVETGELYSRVAQGNLHREIRILNTSGVAGHVFSTGQGLIVADA
;
A
#
# COMPACT_ATOMS: atom_id res chain seq x y z
N MET A 1 -8.34 -0.45 20.77
CA MET A 1 -8.96 -0.52 19.44
C MET A 1 -10.39 0.02 19.57
N THR A 2 -10.75 1.04 18.80
CA THR A 2 -12.11 1.62 18.86
C THR A 2 -13.09 0.79 18.02
N LEU A 3 -14.40 0.90 18.29
CA LEU A 3 -15.43 0.20 17.50
C LEU A 3 -15.31 0.53 16.01
N HIS A 4 -15.07 1.80 15.69
CA HIS A 4 -14.86 2.27 14.33
C HIS A 4 -13.66 1.59 13.63
N GLN A 5 -12.55 1.38 14.34
CA GLN A 5 -11.38 0.66 13.78
C GLN A 5 -11.71 -0.82 13.50
N ALA A 6 -12.50 -1.46 14.36
CA ALA A 6 -12.92 -2.84 14.17
C ALA A 6 -13.85 -2.99 12.95
N GLU A 7 -14.81 -2.08 12.80
CA GLU A 7 -15.72 -2.01 11.65
C GLU A 7 -14.96 -1.79 10.34
N LEU A 8 -13.96 -0.91 10.35
CA LEU A 8 -13.11 -0.66 9.19
C LEU A 8 -12.34 -1.92 8.76
N LEU A 9 -11.68 -2.60 9.72
CA LEU A 9 -10.93 -3.82 9.42
C LEU A 9 -11.84 -4.93 8.88
N LEU A 10 -13.04 -5.07 9.44
CA LEU A 10 -14.03 -6.02 8.95
C LEU A 10 -14.47 -5.67 7.51
N ASN A 11 -14.79 -4.40 7.26
CA ASN A 11 -15.20 -3.93 5.94
C ASN A 11 -14.11 -4.23 4.90
N ILE A 12 -12.86 -3.84 5.18
CA ILE A 12 -11.69 -4.13 4.33
C ILE A 12 -11.60 -5.63 4.05
N SER A 13 -11.66 -6.47 5.09
CA SER A 13 -11.53 -7.92 4.94
C SER A 13 -12.64 -8.53 4.08
N THR A 14 -13.89 -8.11 4.28
CA THR A 14 -15.03 -8.60 3.49
C THR A 14 -14.99 -8.15 2.04
N THR A 15 -14.59 -6.89 1.80
CA THR A 15 -14.48 -6.34 0.45
C THR A 15 -13.33 -7.00 -0.32
N ILE A 16 -12.20 -7.23 0.34
CA ILE A 16 -11.05 -7.92 -0.26
C ILE A 16 -11.38 -9.35 -0.67
N ALA A 17 -12.10 -10.08 0.19
CA ALA A 17 -12.46 -11.48 -0.06
C ALA A 17 -13.41 -11.67 -1.27
N ALA A 18 -14.02 -10.60 -1.77
CA ALA A 18 -14.95 -10.65 -2.89
C ALA A 18 -14.27 -10.48 -4.27
N PHE A 19 -12.98 -10.13 -4.33
CA PHE A 19 -12.28 -9.92 -5.61
C PHE A 19 -11.70 -11.20 -6.19
N GLU A 20 -11.74 -11.31 -7.52
CA GLU A 20 -11.20 -12.45 -8.27
C GLU A 20 -9.71 -12.28 -8.57
N THR A 21 -9.22 -11.04 -8.63
CA THR A 21 -7.83 -10.73 -9.00
C THR A 21 -7.09 -9.96 -7.91
N LEU A 22 -5.78 -10.22 -7.81
CA LEU A 22 -4.90 -9.52 -6.87
C LEU A 22 -4.83 -8.02 -7.17
N ASP A 23 -4.84 -7.63 -8.45
CA ASP A 23 -4.75 -6.22 -8.85
C ASP A 23 -5.99 -5.42 -8.42
N GLU A 24 -7.21 -5.98 -8.57
CA GLU A 24 -8.45 -5.36 -8.09
C GLU A 24 -8.49 -5.26 -6.56
N MET A 25 -8.03 -6.32 -5.89
CA MET A 25 -7.93 -6.38 -4.44
C MET A 25 -7.00 -5.29 -3.87
N LEU A 26 -5.77 -5.21 -4.39
CA LEU A 26 -4.80 -4.20 -3.98
C LEU A 26 -5.28 -2.79 -4.35
N GLY A 27 -5.93 -2.65 -5.51
CA GLY A 27 -6.54 -1.40 -5.97
C GLY A 27 -7.53 -0.85 -4.97
N THR A 28 -8.44 -1.72 -4.54
CA THR A 28 -9.50 -1.37 -3.59
C THR A 28 -8.95 -1.13 -2.18
N LEU A 29 -7.99 -1.94 -1.72
CA LEU A 29 -7.35 -1.75 -0.42
C LEU A 29 -6.68 -0.37 -0.32
N VAL A 30 -5.90 0.01 -1.35
CA VAL A 30 -5.29 1.35 -1.42
C VAL A 30 -6.36 2.42 -1.41
N ALA A 31 -7.43 2.26 -2.20
CA ALA A 31 -8.49 3.26 -2.26
C ALA A 31 -9.19 3.48 -0.91
N ILE A 32 -9.54 2.40 -0.20
CA ILE A 32 -10.17 2.48 1.12
C ILE A 32 -9.21 3.12 2.12
N THR A 33 -7.99 2.59 2.25
CA THR A 33 -7.02 3.05 3.25
C THR A 33 -6.62 4.51 3.06
N THR A 34 -6.36 4.97 1.82
CA THR A 34 -6.09 6.38 1.53
C THR A 34 -7.25 7.27 1.99
N ARG A 35 -8.49 6.89 1.67
CA ARG A 35 -9.69 7.67 2.03
C ARG A 35 -9.85 7.77 3.55
N GLU A 36 -9.75 6.65 4.25
CA GLU A 36 -9.96 6.62 5.71
C GLU A 36 -8.86 7.36 6.48
N LEU A 37 -7.62 7.29 5.99
CA LEU A 37 -6.50 8.04 6.55
C LEU A 37 -6.48 9.51 6.14
N LYS A 38 -7.39 9.93 5.24
CA LYS A 38 -7.44 11.28 4.67
C LYS A 38 -6.11 11.69 4.03
N ALA A 39 -5.43 10.74 3.41
CA ALA A 39 -4.18 10.99 2.70
C ALA A 39 -4.46 11.44 1.26
N ASP A 40 -3.55 12.23 0.70
CA ASP A 40 -3.67 12.69 -0.70
C ASP A 40 -3.47 11.53 -1.69
N ARG A 41 -2.55 10.61 -1.38
CA ARG A 41 -2.19 9.45 -2.21
C ARG A 41 -1.79 8.26 -1.36
N GLY A 42 -2.18 7.06 -1.79
CA GLY A 42 -1.69 5.79 -1.27
C GLY A 42 -1.00 4.97 -2.35
N THR A 43 -0.08 4.10 -1.94
CA THR A 43 0.64 3.18 -2.83
C THR A 43 0.97 1.90 -2.09
N VAL A 44 0.81 0.76 -2.77
CA VAL A 44 1.32 -0.53 -2.31
C VAL A 44 2.49 -0.94 -3.19
N PHE A 45 3.61 -1.24 -2.54
CA PHE A 45 4.81 -1.79 -3.17
C PHE A 45 4.87 -3.30 -2.96
N LEU A 46 5.23 -4.02 -4.01
CA LEU A 46 5.56 -5.44 -3.97
C LEU A 46 7.07 -5.62 -4.19
N ASN A 47 7.66 -6.59 -3.51
CA ASN A 47 9.07 -6.92 -3.69
C ASN A 47 9.27 -7.91 -4.85
N ASP A 48 10.12 -7.52 -5.78
CA ASP A 48 10.66 -8.35 -6.85
C ASP A 48 12.02 -8.90 -6.38
N VAL A 49 12.04 -10.18 -5.99
CA VAL A 49 13.24 -10.82 -5.43
C VAL A 49 14.33 -10.97 -6.49
N GLU A 50 13.96 -11.10 -7.76
CA GLU A 50 14.92 -11.34 -8.85
C GLU A 50 15.75 -10.09 -9.15
N THR A 51 15.12 -8.92 -9.08
CA THR A 51 15.80 -7.64 -9.35
C THR A 51 16.27 -6.91 -8.09
N GLY A 52 15.75 -7.28 -6.91
CA GLY A 52 16.01 -6.55 -5.67
C GLY A 52 15.29 -5.20 -5.62
N GLU A 53 14.13 -5.10 -6.27
CA GLU A 53 13.36 -3.87 -6.38
C GLU A 53 12.00 -3.98 -5.69
N LEU A 54 11.51 -2.83 -5.22
CA LEU A 54 10.11 -2.61 -4.89
C LEU A 54 9.44 -1.95 -6.08
N TYR A 55 8.33 -2.51 -6.53
CA TYR A 55 7.53 -1.95 -7.63
C TYR A 55 6.09 -1.67 -7.19
N SER A 56 5.52 -0.56 -7.66
CA SER A 56 4.15 -0.18 -7.31
C SER A 56 3.14 -0.83 -8.24
N ARG A 57 2.28 -1.70 -7.71
CA ARG A 57 1.15 -2.26 -8.47
C ARG A 57 -0.02 -1.31 -8.62
N VAL A 58 -0.22 -0.43 -7.64
CA VAL A 58 -1.35 0.50 -7.58
C VAL A 58 -0.84 1.86 -7.15
N ALA A 59 -0.94 2.84 -8.05
CA ALA A 59 -0.71 4.25 -7.77
C ALA A 59 -1.99 5.03 -8.09
N GLN A 60 -2.54 5.75 -7.10
CA GLN A 60 -3.69 6.62 -7.36
C GLN A 60 -3.26 7.88 -8.15
N GLY A 61 -3.92 8.13 -9.29
CA GLY A 61 -3.69 9.26 -10.19
C GLY A 61 -3.77 8.88 -11.70
N ASN A 62 -3.80 9.87 -12.60
CA ASN A 62 -3.91 9.71 -14.07
C ASN A 62 -2.72 9.00 -14.76
N LEU A 63 -1.78 8.45 -13.99
CA LEU A 63 -0.64 7.70 -14.52
C LEU A 63 -0.66 6.29 -13.96
N HIS A 64 -1.01 5.32 -14.82
CA HIS A 64 -0.65 3.90 -14.69
C HIS A 64 0.87 3.72 -14.83
N ARG A 65 1.68 4.49 -14.09
CA ARG A 65 3.13 4.43 -14.14
C ARG A 65 3.61 3.67 -12.94
N GLU A 66 4.11 2.46 -13.19
CA GLU A 66 4.82 1.67 -12.20
C GLU A 66 6.03 2.45 -11.69
N ILE A 67 6.06 2.69 -10.39
CA ILE A 67 7.23 3.23 -9.67
C ILE A 67 8.09 2.02 -9.31
N ARG A 68 9.35 2.02 -9.74
CA ARG A 68 10.36 1.04 -9.30
C ARG A 68 11.47 1.74 -8.53
N ILE A 69 11.86 1.15 -7.40
CA ILE A 69 12.95 1.59 -6.54
C ILE A 69 13.71 0.38 -5.99
N LEU A 70 14.98 0.53 -5.63
CA LEU A 70 15.71 -0.53 -4.93
C LEU A 70 15.03 -0.84 -3.58
N ASN A 71 14.95 -2.11 -3.20
CA ASN A 71 14.34 -2.53 -1.94
C ASN A 71 15.15 -2.17 -0.68
N THR A 72 16.28 -1.50 -0.87
CA THR A 72 17.13 -0.92 0.18
C THR A 72 17.07 0.61 0.23
N SER A 73 16.34 1.26 -0.67
CA SER A 73 16.36 2.72 -0.84
C SER A 73 15.10 3.41 -0.31
N GLY A 74 15.30 4.61 0.26
CA GLY A 74 14.24 5.47 0.77
C GLY A 74 13.44 4.86 1.92
N VAL A 75 12.27 5.46 2.20
CA VAL A 75 11.38 5.03 3.29
C VAL A 75 10.88 3.61 3.07
N ALA A 76 10.43 3.29 1.86
CA ALA A 76 9.90 1.96 1.54
C ALA A 76 10.97 0.86 1.68
N GLY A 77 12.20 1.09 1.22
CA GLY A 77 13.29 0.14 1.37
C GLY A 77 13.73 -0.04 2.83
N HIS A 78 13.72 1.04 3.62
CA HIS A 78 13.95 0.95 5.06
C HIS A 78 12.90 0.07 5.76
N VAL A 79 11.61 0.32 5.52
CA VAL A 79 10.51 -0.47 6.10
C VAL A 79 10.59 -1.93 5.65
N PHE A 80 10.88 -2.19 4.37
CA PHE A 80 11.05 -3.55 3.85
C PHE A 80 12.20 -4.31 4.53
N SER A 81 13.36 -3.65 4.69
CA SER A 81 14.56 -4.27 5.25
C SER A 81 14.49 -4.48 6.77
N THR A 82 13.74 -3.64 7.50
CA THR A 82 13.69 -3.66 8.97
C THR A 82 12.41 -4.25 9.55
N GLY A 83 11.33 -4.30 8.77
CA GLY A 83 10.00 -4.65 9.24
C GLY A 83 9.37 -3.61 10.19
N GLN A 84 9.97 -2.43 10.34
CA GLN A 84 9.49 -1.37 11.23
C GLN A 84 8.87 -0.23 10.40
N GLY A 85 7.63 0.14 10.74
CA GLY A 85 6.96 1.28 10.11
C GLY A 85 7.61 2.61 10.48
N LEU A 86 7.61 3.56 9.55
CA LEU A 86 8.22 4.89 9.73
C LEU A 86 7.24 6.01 9.35
N ILE A 87 7.13 7.02 10.22
CA ILE A 87 6.41 8.27 9.93
C ILE A 87 7.47 9.35 9.73
N VAL A 88 7.48 9.96 8.54
CA VAL A 88 8.38 11.08 8.22
C VAL A 88 7.57 12.37 8.32
N ALA A 89 7.94 13.25 9.25
CA ALA A 89 7.20 14.48 9.53
C ALA A 89 7.45 15.60 8.49
N ASP A 90 8.62 15.58 7.84
CA ASP A 90 9.03 16.51 6.80
C ASP A 90 9.85 15.73 5.77
N ALA A 91 9.29 15.56 4.57
CA ALA A 91 9.78 14.66 3.53
C ALA A 91 9.99 15.41 2.21
#